data_AF-A0A1K0IRH0-F1
#
_entry.id   AF-A0A1K0IRH0-F1
#
_cell.length_a   1.000
_cell.length_b   1.000
_cell.length_c   1.000
_cell.angle_alpha   90.00
_cell.angle_beta   90.00
_cell.angle_gamma   90.00
#
_symmetry.space_group_name_H-M   'P 1'
#
loop_
_entity.id
_entity.type
_entity.pdbx_description
1 polymer ?
#
loop_
_entity_poly.entity_id
_entity_poly.type
_entity_poly.pdbx_seq_one_letter_code
_entity_poly.pdbx_strand_id
1 'polypeptide(L)'
;MSAKWKERRTRELQNVSKRKTEQRAMAIANAQAIDGMVRNVGPDPNSKAGGGARVVFNMSNETIPKFCADSTGSGAKAYLNAYEIAAARRIGGKPKGVSKRRQMVDDAVSKITKVPKEDMYFGAVEMGGSGVRFYGDYCLVLKVARDEECVLDRNSFDIARPPLAPNGTLSAAHMERAVESISGTWGTDLGHMLVVKAFQCVPVSSRRLTLGQVSTVVLNDEDYVEVVRNGSFNASDIDEVRTSATESARQAAIGDRASRGPNPTLVEMLWRERRLEAEIALEKMNLNVRVVTAPGRIR
;
A
#
# COMPACT_ATOMS: atom_id res chain seq x y z
N MET A 1 0.72 13.97 -18.43
CA MET A 1 0.41 14.24 -17.01
C MET A 1 1.63 14.51 -16.11
N SER A 2 2.88 14.38 -16.60
CA SER A 2 4.13 14.49 -15.81
C SER A 2 4.47 15.83 -15.13
N ALA A 3 3.95 16.96 -15.62
CA ALA A 3 4.48 18.27 -15.22
C ALA A 3 4.13 18.66 -13.77
N LYS A 4 2.92 18.34 -13.29
CA LYS A 4 2.42 18.90 -12.02
C LYS A 4 3.22 18.47 -10.80
N TRP A 5 3.60 17.18 -10.71
CA TRP A 5 4.29 16.66 -9.54
C TRP A 5 5.76 17.11 -9.52
N LYS A 6 6.37 17.18 -10.70
CA LYS A 6 7.68 17.80 -10.88
C LYS A 6 7.66 19.27 -10.44
N GLU A 7 6.64 20.04 -10.82
CA GLU A 7 6.47 21.44 -10.38
C GLU A 7 6.29 21.55 -8.86
N ARG A 8 5.43 20.69 -8.26
CA ARG A 8 5.24 20.64 -6.80
C ARG A 8 6.56 20.33 -6.07
N ARG A 9 7.31 19.34 -6.54
CA ARG A 9 8.65 19.01 -6.00
C ARG A 9 9.60 20.21 -6.10
N THR A 10 9.65 20.89 -7.24
CA THR A 10 10.48 22.08 -7.42
C THR A 10 10.10 23.16 -6.41
N ARG A 11 8.80 23.42 -6.20
CA ARG A 11 8.31 24.38 -5.22
C ARG A 11 8.71 24.01 -3.80
N GLU A 12 8.60 22.74 -3.40
CA GLU A 12 9.04 22.30 -2.06
C GLU A 12 10.55 22.51 -1.87
N LEU A 13 11.38 22.17 -2.86
CA LEU A 13 12.82 22.41 -2.83
C LEU A 13 13.16 23.91 -2.75
N GLN A 14 12.42 24.77 -3.45
CA GLN A 14 12.57 26.22 -3.38
C GLN A 14 12.12 26.78 -2.03
N ASN A 15 11.06 26.25 -1.42
CA ASN A 15 10.65 26.67 -0.08
C ASN A 15 11.72 26.36 0.98
N VAL A 16 12.46 25.26 0.83
CA VAL A 16 13.63 24.98 1.67
C VAL A 16 14.80 25.93 1.38
N SER A 17 14.93 26.43 0.14
CA SER A 17 16.00 27.36 -0.25
C SER A 17 15.95 28.74 0.41
N LYS A 18 14.83 29.11 1.04
CA LYS A 18 14.74 30.28 1.92
C LYS A 18 15.48 30.10 3.25
N ARG A 19 16.05 28.91 3.51
CA ARG A 19 16.79 28.55 4.73
C ARG A 19 18.31 28.48 4.46
N LYS A 20 19.13 28.28 5.50
CA LYS A 20 20.61 28.22 5.43
C LYS A 20 21.10 27.27 4.32
N THR A 21 22.20 27.61 3.64
CA THR A 21 22.77 26.89 2.47
C THR A 21 22.89 25.37 2.66
N GLU A 22 23.26 24.92 3.87
CA GLU A 22 23.39 23.50 4.21
C GLU A 22 22.06 22.73 4.13
N GLN A 23 20.95 23.32 4.59
CA GLN A 23 19.64 22.68 4.56
C GLN A 23 19.13 22.51 3.12
N ARG A 24 19.47 23.44 2.23
CA ARG A 24 19.17 23.32 0.80
C ARG A 24 19.93 22.16 0.16
N ALA A 25 21.23 22.03 0.44
CA ALA A 25 22.03 20.92 -0.05
C ALA A 25 21.48 19.57 0.45
N MET A 26 21.08 19.49 1.72
CA MET A 26 20.45 18.29 2.28
C MET A 26 19.09 17.99 1.67
N ALA A 27 18.26 18.99 1.37
CA ALA A 27 16.99 18.77 0.66
C ALA A 27 17.22 18.16 -0.73
N ILE A 28 18.18 18.67 -1.50
CA ILE A 28 18.53 18.12 -2.81
C ILE A 28 19.01 16.67 -2.68
N ALA A 29 19.91 16.41 -1.73
CA ALA A 29 20.44 15.08 -1.47
C ALA A 29 19.34 14.08 -1.04
N ASN A 30 18.41 14.51 -0.19
CA ASN A 30 17.26 13.69 0.23
C ASN A 30 16.31 13.40 -0.94
N ALA A 31 16.05 14.39 -1.80
CA ALA A 31 15.22 14.18 -2.99
C ALA A 31 15.85 13.18 -3.96
N GLN A 32 17.17 13.27 -4.18
CA GLN A 32 17.92 12.29 -4.97
C GLN A 32 17.93 10.91 -4.33
N ALA A 33 18.07 10.83 -3.01
CA ALA A 33 18.03 9.57 -2.28
C ALA A 33 16.66 8.89 -2.42
N ILE A 34 15.55 9.64 -2.32
CA ILE A 34 14.20 9.11 -2.54
C ILE A 34 14.03 8.60 -3.98
N ASP A 35 14.49 9.35 -4.98
CA ASP A 35 14.46 8.87 -6.38
C ASP A 35 15.26 7.57 -6.55
N GLY A 36 16.43 7.48 -5.89
CA GLY A 36 17.23 6.26 -5.83
C GLY A 36 16.46 5.12 -5.18
N MET A 37 15.86 5.35 -4.01
CA MET A 37 15.07 4.35 -3.29
C MET A 37 13.93 3.80 -4.15
N VAL A 38 13.21 4.64 -4.90
CA VAL A 38 12.13 4.20 -5.81
C VAL A 38 12.67 3.22 -6.86
N ARG A 39 13.85 3.52 -7.39
CA ARG A 39 14.55 2.72 -8.42
C ARG A 39 15.40 1.58 -7.84
N ASN A 40 15.30 1.31 -6.54
CA ASN A 40 16.13 0.34 -5.83
C ASN A 40 17.66 0.64 -5.86
N VAL A 41 18.05 1.89 -6.00
CA VAL A 41 19.45 2.35 -5.99
C VAL A 41 19.79 2.93 -4.61
N GLY A 42 20.79 2.34 -3.96
CA GLY A 42 21.28 2.75 -2.65
C GLY A 42 22.16 4.01 -2.69
N PRO A 43 22.61 4.49 -1.51
CA PRO A 43 23.40 5.72 -1.41
C PRO A 43 24.84 5.58 -1.93
N ASP A 44 25.34 4.35 -2.02
CA ASP A 44 26.70 4.02 -2.46
C ASP A 44 26.67 3.48 -3.90
N PRO A 45 27.74 3.64 -4.69
CA PRO A 45 27.84 3.04 -6.00
C PRO A 45 27.59 1.52 -5.92
N ASN A 46 26.68 1.02 -6.78
CA ASN A 46 26.27 -0.39 -6.85
C ASN A 46 25.52 -0.94 -5.63
N SER A 47 25.22 -0.14 -4.60
CA SER A 47 24.37 -0.61 -3.50
C SER A 47 22.89 -0.57 -3.89
N LYS A 48 22.08 -1.45 -3.27
CA LYS A 48 20.63 -1.53 -3.48
C LYS A 48 19.91 -0.88 -2.31
N ALA A 49 18.78 -0.22 -2.57
CA ALA A 49 17.96 0.41 -1.54
C ALA A 49 17.01 -0.56 -0.82
N GLY A 50 17.14 -1.87 -1.02
CA GLY A 50 16.34 -2.87 -0.31
C GLY A 50 15.01 -3.23 -0.97
N GLY A 51 14.91 -3.12 -2.30
CA GLY A 51 13.82 -3.71 -3.08
C GLY A 51 13.11 -2.77 -4.06
N GLY A 52 13.34 -1.46 -3.98
CA GLY A 52 12.61 -0.47 -4.80
C GLY A 52 11.23 -0.16 -4.25
N ALA A 53 10.49 0.71 -4.95
CA ALA A 53 9.07 0.88 -4.71
C ALA A 53 8.31 -0.38 -5.15
N ARG A 54 7.37 -0.85 -4.32
CA ARG A 54 6.54 -2.02 -4.60
C ARG A 54 5.05 -1.69 -4.43
N VAL A 55 4.20 -2.42 -5.13
CA VAL A 55 2.76 -2.40 -4.90
C VAL A 55 2.43 -3.52 -3.93
N VAL A 56 1.71 -3.19 -2.86
CA VAL A 56 1.26 -4.15 -1.86
C VAL A 56 -0.24 -4.14 -1.67
N PHE A 57 -0.78 -5.31 -1.38
CA PHE A 57 -2.19 -5.51 -1.04
C PHE A 57 -2.26 -6.26 0.27
N ASN A 58 -3.13 -5.82 1.18
CA ASN A 58 -3.36 -6.59 2.39
C ASN A 58 -4.50 -7.57 2.24
N MET A 59 -4.40 -8.64 3.01
CA MET A 59 -5.34 -9.73 3.03
C MET A 59 -5.42 -10.32 4.44
N SER A 60 -6.63 -10.63 4.90
CA SER A 60 -6.79 -11.35 6.16
C SER A 60 -6.47 -12.82 5.99
N ASN A 61 -5.96 -13.45 7.05
CA ASN A 61 -5.67 -14.88 7.08
C ASN A 61 -6.89 -15.73 6.65
N GLU A 62 -8.12 -15.33 6.98
CA GLU A 62 -9.33 -16.05 6.60
C GLU A 62 -9.59 -16.09 5.08
N THR A 63 -9.03 -15.13 4.33
CA THR A 63 -9.22 -15.01 2.87
C THR A 63 -8.09 -15.63 2.06
N ILE A 64 -6.92 -15.86 2.65
CA ILE A 64 -5.73 -16.40 1.97
C ILE A 64 -5.99 -17.80 1.36
N PRO A 65 -6.62 -18.76 2.06
CA PRO A 65 -6.89 -20.08 1.47
C PRO A 65 -7.75 -19.99 0.21
N LYS A 66 -8.78 -19.13 0.22
CA LYS A 66 -9.64 -18.91 -0.94
C LYS A 66 -8.88 -18.24 -2.09
N PHE A 67 -8.09 -17.22 -1.81
CA PHE A 67 -7.22 -16.58 -2.82
C PHE A 67 -6.28 -17.60 -3.48
N CYS A 68 -5.65 -18.48 -2.69
CA CYS A 68 -4.76 -19.52 -3.20
C CYS A 68 -5.53 -20.54 -4.06
N ALA A 69 -6.69 -21.01 -3.59
CA ALA A 69 -7.53 -21.93 -4.34
C ALA A 69 -7.99 -21.32 -5.68
N ASP A 70 -8.52 -20.09 -5.66
CA ASP A 70 -9.00 -19.39 -6.85
C ASP A 70 -7.85 -19.07 -7.82
N SER A 71 -6.61 -18.91 -7.33
CA SER A 71 -5.41 -18.68 -8.17
C SER A 71 -5.02 -19.86 -9.07
N THR A 72 -5.52 -21.06 -8.78
CA THR A 72 -5.25 -22.27 -9.59
C THR A 72 -6.25 -22.46 -10.75
N GLY A 73 -7.39 -21.75 -10.70
CA GLY A 73 -8.42 -21.82 -11.74
C GLY A 73 -8.04 -21.01 -12.98
N SER A 74 -8.21 -21.58 -14.17
CA SER A 74 -8.02 -20.84 -15.42
C SER A 74 -9.04 -19.69 -15.53
N GLY A 75 -8.54 -18.45 -15.54
CA GLY A 75 -9.35 -17.25 -15.76
C GLY A 75 -10.12 -16.72 -14.55
N ALA A 76 -9.94 -17.30 -13.35
CA ALA A 76 -10.59 -16.81 -12.14
C ALA A 76 -9.85 -15.59 -11.56
N LYS A 77 -10.60 -14.53 -11.22
CA LYS A 77 -10.10 -13.40 -10.45
C LYS A 77 -9.89 -13.85 -9.00
N ALA A 78 -8.64 -14.00 -8.57
CA ALA A 78 -8.33 -14.54 -7.25
C ALA A 78 -8.39 -13.47 -6.16
N TYR A 79 -7.79 -12.29 -6.40
CA TYR A 79 -7.98 -11.14 -5.52
C TYR A 79 -9.28 -10.43 -5.89
N LEU A 80 -10.15 -10.16 -4.90
CA LEU A 80 -11.46 -9.59 -5.13
C LEU A 80 -11.53 -8.13 -4.67
N ASN A 81 -12.12 -7.26 -5.49
CA ASN A 81 -12.42 -5.89 -5.10
C ASN A 81 -13.78 -5.78 -4.38
N ALA A 82 -14.16 -4.56 -3.98
CA ALA A 82 -15.40 -4.32 -3.25
C ALA A 82 -16.67 -4.77 -4.02
N TYR A 83 -16.69 -4.62 -5.35
CA TYR A 83 -17.82 -4.99 -6.21
C TYR A 83 -17.97 -6.50 -6.30
N GLU A 84 -16.85 -7.20 -6.42
CA GLU A 84 -16.80 -8.66 -6.48
C GLU A 84 -17.18 -9.28 -5.14
N ILE A 85 -16.67 -8.71 -4.03
CA ILE A 85 -17.07 -9.11 -2.67
C ILE A 85 -18.56 -8.85 -2.42
N ALA A 86 -19.11 -7.77 -2.97
CA ALA A 86 -20.53 -7.47 -2.86
C ALA A 86 -21.40 -8.44 -3.68
N ALA A 87 -20.91 -8.90 -4.83
CA ALA A 87 -21.58 -9.91 -5.66
C ALA A 87 -21.44 -11.34 -5.11
N ALA A 88 -20.38 -11.61 -4.34
CA ALA A 88 -20.13 -12.93 -3.76
C ALA A 88 -21.25 -13.34 -2.78
N ARG A 89 -21.72 -14.58 -2.93
CA ARG A 89 -22.76 -15.16 -2.07
C ARG A 89 -22.24 -15.27 -0.63
N ARG A 90 -22.97 -14.68 0.32
CA ARG A 90 -22.68 -14.80 1.76
C ARG A 90 -23.54 -15.90 2.38
N ILE A 91 -22.95 -16.72 3.26
CA ILE A 91 -23.72 -17.68 4.07
C ILE A 91 -24.58 -16.89 5.04
N GLY A 92 -25.90 -17.13 5.03
CA GLY A 92 -26.83 -16.57 6.02
C GLY A 92 -27.21 -15.09 5.88
N GLY A 93 -26.86 -14.42 4.76
CA GLY A 93 -27.17 -13.00 4.59
C GLY A 93 -27.47 -12.58 3.14
N LYS A 94 -28.24 -11.50 2.98
CA LYS A 94 -28.42 -10.86 1.67
C LYS A 94 -27.09 -10.21 1.24
N PRO A 95 -26.73 -10.24 -0.06
CA PRO A 95 -25.60 -9.48 -0.57
C PRO A 95 -25.72 -8.01 -0.15
N LYS A 96 -24.71 -7.49 0.57
CA LYS A 96 -24.62 -6.05 0.83
C LYS A 96 -23.92 -5.44 -0.38
N GLY A 97 -24.66 -4.66 -1.16
CA GLY A 97 -24.09 -3.88 -2.26
C GLY A 97 -22.96 -2.96 -1.77
N VAL A 98 -22.10 -2.54 -2.69
CA VAL A 98 -21.07 -1.54 -2.41
C VAL A 98 -21.74 -0.26 -1.88
N SER A 99 -21.18 0.35 -0.83
CA SER A 99 -21.76 1.56 -0.25
C SER A 99 -21.87 2.68 -1.29
N LYS A 100 -22.94 3.48 -1.23
CA LYS A 100 -23.14 4.63 -2.15
C LYS A 100 -21.92 5.57 -2.15
N ARG A 101 -21.30 5.77 -0.98
CA ARG A 101 -20.11 6.62 -0.86
C ARG A 101 -18.90 6.04 -1.62
N ARG A 102 -18.62 4.74 -1.51
CA ARG A 102 -17.55 4.09 -2.28
C ARG A 102 -17.84 4.16 -3.78
N GLN A 103 -19.08 3.93 -4.21
CA GLN A 103 -19.47 4.08 -5.62
C GLN A 103 -19.17 5.50 -6.14
N MET A 104 -19.54 6.54 -5.41
CA MET A 104 -19.24 7.93 -5.76
C MET A 104 -17.74 8.23 -5.88
N VAL A 105 -16.93 7.67 -4.96
CA VAL A 105 -15.47 7.80 -5.02
C VAL A 105 -14.92 7.08 -6.25
N ASP A 106 -15.34 5.84 -6.48
CA ASP A 106 -14.88 5.05 -7.64
C ASP A 106 -15.28 5.67 -8.97
N ASP A 107 -16.48 6.23 -9.07
CA ASP A 107 -16.94 6.94 -10.27
C ASP A 107 -16.00 8.13 -10.59
N ALA A 108 -15.63 8.91 -9.56
CA ALA A 108 -14.70 10.03 -9.72
C ALA A 108 -13.29 9.57 -10.08
N VAL A 109 -12.78 8.50 -9.43
CA VAL A 109 -11.48 7.91 -9.77
C VAL A 109 -11.51 7.37 -11.21
N SER A 110 -12.57 6.67 -11.61
CA SER A 110 -12.69 6.01 -12.91
C SER A 110 -12.63 6.99 -14.05
N LYS A 111 -13.27 8.15 -13.89
CA LYS A 111 -13.25 9.20 -14.91
C LYS A 111 -11.84 9.74 -15.17
N ILE A 112 -11.01 9.82 -14.15
CA ILE A 112 -9.63 10.35 -14.25
C ILE A 112 -8.66 9.26 -14.70
N THR A 113 -8.73 8.06 -14.12
CA THR A 113 -7.80 6.95 -14.40
C THR A 113 -8.14 6.18 -15.68
N LYS A 114 -9.37 6.32 -16.19
CA LYS A 114 -9.93 5.54 -17.30
C LYS A 114 -10.01 4.04 -17.03
N VAL A 115 -9.88 3.62 -15.77
CA VAL A 115 -10.11 2.24 -15.33
C VAL A 115 -11.58 2.13 -14.92
N PRO A 116 -12.36 1.16 -15.43
CA PRO A 116 -13.72 0.91 -14.96
C PRO A 116 -13.72 0.60 -13.46
N LYS A 117 -14.67 1.13 -12.70
CA LYS A 117 -14.71 0.92 -11.23
C LYS A 117 -14.79 -0.54 -10.82
N GLU A 118 -15.45 -1.37 -11.63
CA GLU A 118 -15.59 -2.80 -11.42
C GLU A 118 -14.27 -3.56 -11.62
N ASP A 119 -13.30 -2.95 -12.30
CA ASP A 119 -11.96 -3.50 -12.55
C ASP A 119 -10.87 -2.76 -11.75
N MET A 120 -11.26 -1.87 -10.83
CA MET A 120 -10.31 -1.21 -9.94
C MET A 120 -9.92 -2.08 -8.75
N TYR A 121 -8.63 -2.13 -8.51
CA TYR A 121 -8.03 -2.73 -7.32
C TYR A 121 -7.11 -1.72 -6.66
N PHE A 122 -7.34 -1.45 -5.38
CA PHE A 122 -6.60 -0.46 -4.61
C PHE A 122 -5.51 -1.14 -3.80
N GLY A 123 -4.26 -0.89 -4.19
CA GLY A 123 -3.06 -1.28 -3.45
C GLY A 123 -2.43 -0.07 -2.79
N ALA A 124 -1.32 -0.28 -2.09
CA ALA A 124 -0.50 0.80 -1.55
C ALA A 124 0.92 0.74 -2.13
N VAL A 125 1.58 1.89 -2.22
CA VAL A 125 3.01 1.97 -2.43
C VAL A 125 3.71 1.59 -1.13
N GLU A 126 4.70 0.73 -1.25
CA GLU A 126 5.54 0.29 -0.16
C GLU A 126 7.01 0.48 -0.52
N MET A 127 7.81 0.86 0.48
CA MET A 127 9.25 1.06 0.35
C MET A 127 9.95 0.33 1.49
N GLY A 128 10.86 -0.60 1.22
CA GLY A 128 11.82 -1.08 2.23
C GLY A 128 11.29 -2.02 3.32
N GLY A 129 10.25 -2.80 3.02
CA GLY A 129 9.73 -3.90 3.84
C GLY A 129 8.64 -3.54 4.86
N SER A 130 8.18 -2.30 4.98
CA SER A 130 7.32 -1.83 6.08
C SER A 130 5.82 -2.16 5.94
N GLY A 131 5.42 -2.79 4.84
CA GLY A 131 4.04 -3.04 4.38
C GLY A 131 3.01 -3.55 5.39
N VAL A 132 3.44 -4.15 6.50
CA VAL A 132 2.59 -5.02 7.34
C VAL A 132 1.81 -4.27 8.43
N ARG A 133 1.86 -2.93 8.47
CA ARG A 133 1.03 -2.16 9.43
C ARG A 133 -0.32 -1.73 8.89
N PHE A 134 -0.57 -1.97 7.61
CA PHE A 134 -1.82 -1.62 6.96
C PHE A 134 -2.79 -2.82 7.05
N TYR A 135 -4.10 -2.56 7.17
CA TYR A 135 -5.17 -3.50 7.51
C TYR A 135 -5.07 -4.91 6.88
N GLY A 136 -4.54 -5.89 7.62
CA GLY A 136 -4.54 -7.31 7.25
C GLY A 136 -3.49 -8.13 8.00
N ASP A 137 -3.68 -9.46 8.06
CA ASP A 137 -2.73 -10.37 8.71
C ASP A 137 -1.51 -10.65 7.81
N TYR A 138 -1.71 -10.56 6.49
CA TYR A 138 -0.70 -10.76 5.46
C TYR A 138 -0.67 -9.61 4.45
N CYS A 139 0.54 -9.22 4.06
CA CYS A 139 0.81 -8.22 3.04
C CYS A 139 1.37 -8.91 1.80
N LEU A 140 0.60 -8.92 0.71
CA LEU A 140 0.96 -9.51 -0.58
C LEU A 140 1.75 -8.48 -1.38
N VAL A 141 3.00 -8.80 -1.72
CA VAL A 141 3.89 -7.92 -2.50
C VAL A 141 3.88 -8.36 -3.95
N LEU A 142 3.57 -7.47 -4.89
CA LEU A 142 3.56 -7.80 -6.32
C LEU A 142 4.98 -7.77 -6.93
N LYS A 143 5.23 -8.66 -7.91
CA LYS A 143 6.52 -8.77 -8.63
C LYS A 143 6.92 -7.50 -9.38
N VAL A 144 5.98 -6.89 -10.10
CA VAL A 144 6.24 -5.71 -10.93
C VAL A 144 5.02 -4.81 -10.92
N ALA A 145 5.24 -3.55 -10.55
CA ALA A 145 4.30 -2.47 -10.79
C ALA A 145 4.43 -2.02 -12.25
N ARG A 146 3.33 -1.68 -12.90
CA ARG A 146 3.39 -1.21 -14.30
C ARG A 146 3.54 0.31 -14.32
N ASP A 147 4.38 0.84 -15.19
CA ASP A 147 4.70 2.29 -15.22
C ASP A 147 3.45 3.16 -15.48
N GLU A 148 2.46 2.60 -16.17
CA GLU A 148 1.18 3.22 -16.48
C GLU A 148 0.16 3.17 -15.35
N GLU A 149 0.40 2.40 -14.27
CA GLU A 149 -0.52 2.35 -13.13
C GLU A 149 -0.70 3.74 -12.51
N CYS A 150 -1.95 4.09 -12.25
CA CYS A 150 -2.25 5.36 -11.60
C CYS A 150 -1.90 5.25 -10.11
N VAL A 151 -1.24 6.28 -9.60
CA VAL A 151 -0.94 6.45 -8.18
C VAL A 151 -1.66 7.69 -7.65
N LEU A 152 -2.16 7.63 -6.43
CA LEU A 152 -2.76 8.75 -5.71
C LEU A 152 -1.87 9.07 -4.51
N ASP A 153 -1.61 10.35 -4.21
CA ASP A 153 -0.70 10.73 -3.11
C ASP A 153 -1.19 10.36 -1.70
N ARG A 154 -2.44 9.89 -1.62
CA ARG A 154 -3.19 9.50 -0.42
C ARG A 154 -4.30 8.49 -0.78
N ASN A 155 -5.02 8.04 0.24
CA ASN A 155 -6.19 7.16 0.11
C ASN A 155 -7.32 7.81 -0.72
N SER A 156 -7.90 7.09 -1.69
CA SER A 156 -9.01 7.57 -2.52
C SER A 156 -10.23 8.03 -1.72
N PHE A 157 -10.49 7.48 -0.54
CA PHE A 157 -11.60 7.94 0.30
C PHE A 157 -11.44 9.36 0.81
N ASP A 158 -10.22 9.91 0.82
CA ASP A 158 -9.96 11.28 1.28
C ASP A 158 -10.62 12.32 0.38
N ILE A 159 -10.88 12.02 -0.91
CA ILE A 159 -11.59 12.95 -1.80
C ILE A 159 -13.02 13.24 -1.34
N ALA A 160 -13.57 12.37 -0.48
CA ALA A 160 -14.90 12.50 0.10
C ALA A 160 -14.86 12.98 1.56
N ARG A 161 -13.71 13.44 2.07
CA ARG A 161 -13.50 13.91 3.44
C ARG A 161 -12.71 15.24 3.44
N PRO A 162 -12.87 16.11 4.46
CA PRO A 162 -11.99 17.26 4.63
C PRO A 162 -10.51 16.82 4.75
N PRO A 163 -9.55 17.62 4.27
CA PRO A 163 -9.73 18.95 3.68
C PRO A 163 -10.07 18.93 2.18
N LEU A 164 -10.04 17.77 1.53
CA LEU A 164 -10.26 17.69 0.08
C LEU A 164 -11.72 17.85 -0.30
N ALA A 165 -12.66 17.37 0.51
CA ALA A 165 -14.08 17.68 0.36
C ALA A 165 -14.44 18.88 1.25
N PRO A 166 -15.14 19.91 0.72
CA PRO A 166 -15.67 20.97 1.55
C PRO A 166 -16.70 20.41 2.55
N ASN A 167 -16.86 21.10 3.68
CA ASN A 167 -17.93 20.79 4.62
C ASN A 167 -19.28 20.97 3.90
N GLY A 168 -20.05 19.88 3.72
CA GLY A 168 -21.35 19.92 3.04
C GLY A 168 -21.55 18.76 2.06
N THR A 169 -22.39 18.99 1.04
CA THR A 169 -22.76 17.97 0.06
C THR A 169 -21.61 17.65 -0.90
N LEU A 170 -21.32 16.36 -1.06
CA LEU A 170 -20.32 15.88 -2.02
C LEU A 170 -20.79 16.14 -3.46
N SER A 171 -19.96 16.86 -4.22
CA SER A 171 -20.17 17.13 -5.65
C SER A 171 -19.23 16.27 -6.49
N ALA A 172 -19.75 15.64 -7.55
CA ALA A 172 -18.96 14.83 -8.48
C ALA A 172 -17.81 15.64 -9.11
N ALA A 173 -18.11 16.84 -9.62
CA ALA A 173 -17.10 17.73 -10.22
C ALA A 173 -16.01 18.14 -9.21
N HIS A 174 -16.35 18.21 -7.93
CA HIS A 174 -15.37 18.49 -6.88
C HIS A 174 -14.47 17.29 -6.60
N MET A 175 -15.05 16.10 -6.47
CA MET A 175 -14.30 14.86 -6.30
C MET A 175 -13.38 14.59 -7.49
N GLU A 176 -13.85 14.81 -8.72
CA GLU A 176 -13.03 14.68 -9.94
C GLU A 176 -11.81 15.61 -9.91
N ARG A 177 -12.00 16.89 -9.57
CA ARG A 177 -10.89 17.84 -9.39
C ARG A 177 -9.96 17.43 -8.26
N ALA A 178 -10.50 16.89 -7.16
CA ALA A 178 -9.69 16.38 -6.06
C ALA A 178 -8.82 15.21 -6.53
N VAL A 179 -9.40 14.21 -7.20
CA VAL A 179 -8.65 13.08 -7.81
C VAL A 179 -7.59 13.59 -8.77
N GLU A 180 -7.95 14.48 -9.70
CA GLU A 180 -7.01 15.10 -10.64
C GLU A 180 -5.90 15.85 -9.92
N SER A 181 -6.14 16.41 -8.73
CA SER A 181 -5.10 17.11 -7.97
C SER A 181 -4.12 16.15 -7.26
N ILE A 182 -4.54 14.92 -6.96
CA ILE A 182 -3.74 13.93 -6.20
C ILE A 182 -3.19 12.78 -7.04
N SER A 183 -3.67 12.61 -8.28
CA SER A 183 -3.29 11.51 -9.15
C SER A 183 -1.91 11.66 -9.80
N GLY A 184 -1.33 10.59 -10.28
CA GLY A 184 -0.06 10.57 -11.02
C GLY A 184 0.13 9.21 -11.66
N THR A 185 1.26 9.01 -12.31
CA THR A 185 1.67 7.72 -12.88
C THR A 185 2.83 7.13 -12.10
N TRP A 186 2.85 5.80 -11.97
CA TRP A 186 3.90 5.08 -11.27
C TRP A 186 5.29 5.44 -11.79
N GLY A 187 5.51 5.31 -13.11
CA GLY A 187 6.85 5.48 -13.69
C GLY A 187 7.37 6.92 -13.67
N THR A 188 6.48 7.91 -13.82
CA THR A 188 6.89 9.31 -14.01
C THR A 188 6.74 10.16 -12.75
N ASP A 189 5.66 9.97 -12.00
CA ASP A 189 5.28 10.89 -10.93
C ASP A 189 5.62 10.38 -9.53
N LEU A 190 5.75 9.07 -9.34
CA LEU A 190 5.91 8.48 -8.01
C LEU A 190 7.08 9.08 -7.21
N GLY A 191 8.28 9.13 -7.79
CA GLY A 191 9.45 9.72 -7.12
C GLY A 191 9.21 11.19 -6.71
N HIS A 192 8.56 11.97 -7.56
CA HIS A 192 8.19 13.35 -7.24
C HIS A 192 7.16 13.42 -6.10
N MET A 193 6.15 12.55 -6.11
CA MET A 193 5.12 12.44 -5.06
C MET A 193 5.73 12.08 -3.71
N LEU A 194 6.61 11.07 -3.65
CA LEU A 194 7.24 10.64 -2.41
C LEU A 194 8.14 11.73 -1.81
N VAL A 195 8.84 12.51 -2.65
CA VAL A 195 9.62 13.67 -2.18
C VAL A 195 8.73 14.72 -1.53
N VAL A 196 7.63 15.10 -2.22
CA VAL A 196 6.68 16.08 -1.69
C VAL A 196 6.10 15.60 -0.36
N LYS A 197 5.64 14.35 -0.30
CA LYS A 197 5.06 13.74 0.91
C LYS A 197 6.09 13.70 2.06
N ALA A 198 7.30 13.21 1.79
CA ALA A 198 8.38 13.15 2.78
C ALA A 198 8.71 14.52 3.38
N PHE A 199 8.76 15.58 2.57
CA PHE A 199 9.11 16.93 3.05
C PHE A 199 7.99 17.62 3.81
N GLN A 200 6.73 17.25 3.55
CA GLN A 200 5.57 17.72 4.31
C GLN A 200 5.50 17.08 5.69
N CYS A 201 5.95 15.83 5.83
CA CYS A 201 5.86 15.09 7.09
C CYS A 201 7.15 15.14 7.93
N VAL A 202 8.33 15.26 7.31
CA VAL A 202 9.62 15.25 8.00
C VAL A 202 10.38 16.55 7.76
N PRO A 203 10.70 17.31 8.82
CA PRO A 203 11.50 18.51 8.69
C PRO A 203 12.87 18.22 8.07
N VAL A 204 13.22 18.98 7.03
CA VAL A 204 14.59 18.94 6.48
C VAL A 204 15.56 19.47 7.53
N SER A 205 16.50 18.61 7.94
CA SER A 205 17.57 18.91 8.89
C SER A 205 18.94 18.81 8.20
N SER A 206 20.03 18.98 8.96
CA SER A 206 21.39 18.71 8.50
C SER A 206 21.70 17.22 8.31
N ARG A 207 20.74 16.32 8.57
CA ARG A 207 20.89 14.87 8.39
C ARG A 207 20.07 14.34 7.22
N ARG A 208 20.58 13.30 6.56
CA ARG A 208 19.85 12.58 5.50
C ARG A 208 18.64 11.84 6.06
N LEU A 209 17.58 11.78 5.26
CA LEU A 209 16.45 10.91 5.54
C LEU A 209 16.88 9.45 5.38
N THR A 210 16.53 8.63 6.36
CA THR A 210 16.73 7.19 6.30
C THR A 210 15.62 6.52 5.49
N LEU A 211 15.89 5.33 4.93
CA LEU A 211 14.86 4.54 4.26
C LEU A 211 13.65 4.33 5.17
N GLY A 212 13.86 3.95 6.43
CA GLY A 212 12.77 3.76 7.40
C GLY A 212 11.91 5.00 7.64
N GLN A 213 12.47 6.21 7.64
CA GLN A 213 11.69 7.45 7.71
C GLN A 213 10.83 7.64 6.45
N VAL A 214 11.40 7.44 5.27
CA VAL A 214 10.66 7.55 4.00
C VAL A 214 9.55 6.49 3.95
N SER A 215 9.87 5.22 4.21
CA SER A 215 8.93 4.10 4.29
C SER A 215 7.75 4.39 5.22
N THR A 216 8.03 4.96 6.40
CA THR A 216 7.00 5.30 7.37
C THR A 216 6.06 6.37 6.84
N VAL A 217 6.57 7.40 6.17
CA VAL A 217 5.72 8.48 5.61
C VAL A 217 4.91 8.02 4.40
N VAL A 218 5.46 7.11 3.58
CA VAL A 218 4.79 6.61 2.39
C VAL A 218 3.61 5.70 2.74
N LEU A 219 3.71 4.99 3.86
CA LEU A 219 2.71 4.04 4.34
C LEU A 219 2.53 4.18 5.85
N ASN A 220 1.62 5.08 6.26
CA ASN A 220 1.28 5.34 7.66
C ASN A 220 -0.21 5.21 7.93
N ASP A 221 -0.66 4.01 8.31
CA ASP A 221 -2.06 3.72 8.67
C ASP A 221 -3.04 4.16 7.56
N GLU A 222 -3.95 5.11 7.79
CA GLU A 222 -4.87 5.63 6.78
C GLU A 222 -4.22 6.59 5.75
N ASP A 223 -3.01 7.09 6.02
CA ASP A 223 -2.26 7.99 5.13
C ASP A 223 -1.15 7.24 4.36
N TYR A 224 -1.48 6.83 3.14
CA TYR A 224 -0.57 6.09 2.27
C TYR A 224 -0.74 6.48 0.81
N VAL A 225 0.31 6.33 0.02
CA VAL A 225 0.21 6.52 -1.43
C VAL A 225 -0.52 5.32 -2.02
N GLU A 226 -1.70 5.54 -2.58
CA GLU A 226 -2.57 4.48 -3.09
C GLU A 226 -2.26 4.19 -4.57
N VAL A 227 -2.37 2.93 -4.98
CA VAL A 227 -2.18 2.47 -6.36
C VAL A 227 -3.51 1.99 -6.89
N VAL A 228 -3.96 2.55 -8.02
CA VAL A 228 -5.16 2.11 -8.73
C VAL A 228 -4.72 1.17 -9.85
N ARG A 229 -4.86 -0.13 -9.60
CA ARG A 229 -4.56 -1.19 -10.55
C ARG A 229 -5.79 -1.52 -11.41
N ASN A 230 -5.54 -1.75 -12.70
CA ASN A 230 -6.55 -2.23 -13.64
C ASN A 230 -6.50 -3.77 -13.71
N GLY A 231 -7.47 -4.42 -13.07
CA GLY A 231 -7.62 -5.86 -13.05
C GLY A 231 -7.04 -6.55 -11.82
N SER A 232 -7.56 -7.77 -11.57
CA SER A 232 -7.18 -8.64 -10.47
C SER A 232 -5.73 -9.16 -10.63
N PHE A 233 -5.30 -9.94 -9.65
CA PHE A 233 -4.03 -10.66 -9.67
C PHE A 233 -4.17 -12.00 -8.95
N ASN A 234 -3.19 -12.86 -9.18
CA ASN A 234 -3.15 -14.26 -8.78
C ASN A 234 -1.90 -14.51 -7.93
N ALA A 235 -1.79 -15.70 -7.35
CA ALA A 235 -0.56 -16.14 -6.68
C ALA A 235 0.70 -16.00 -7.56
N SER A 236 0.60 -16.20 -8.87
CA SER A 236 1.73 -16.05 -9.79
C SER A 236 2.28 -14.63 -9.89
N ASP A 237 1.47 -13.61 -9.56
CA ASP A 237 1.86 -12.20 -9.58
C ASP A 237 2.57 -11.75 -8.28
N ILE A 238 2.54 -12.59 -7.25
CA ILE A 238 3.13 -12.32 -5.93
C ILE A 238 4.62 -12.64 -5.93
N ASP A 239 5.43 -11.69 -5.47
CA ASP A 239 6.88 -11.83 -5.25
C ASP A 239 7.16 -12.48 -3.89
N GLU A 240 6.54 -11.92 -2.85
CA GLU A 240 6.61 -12.44 -1.49
C GLU A 240 5.34 -12.07 -0.72
N VAL A 241 5.07 -12.83 0.33
CA VAL A 241 4.06 -12.51 1.33
C VAL A 241 4.78 -12.12 2.61
N ARG A 242 4.32 -11.05 3.26
CA ARG A 242 4.92 -10.55 4.49
C ARG A 242 3.93 -10.62 5.65
N THR A 243 4.44 -10.97 6.83
CA THR A 243 3.71 -10.90 8.11
C THR A 243 4.53 -10.09 9.12
N SER A 244 3.88 -9.47 10.10
CA SER A 244 4.60 -8.72 11.13
C SER A 244 5.18 -9.68 12.18
N ALA A 245 6.30 -9.30 12.78
CA ALA A 245 6.86 -10.03 13.92
C ALA A 245 5.89 -10.10 15.11
N THR A 246 5.05 -9.08 15.29
CA THR A 246 4.01 -9.07 16.33
C THR A 246 2.98 -10.16 16.12
N GLU A 247 2.49 -10.34 14.89
CA GLU A 247 1.52 -11.40 14.60
C GLU A 247 2.15 -12.79 14.70
N SER A 248 3.39 -12.97 14.24
CA SER A 248 4.13 -14.22 14.41
C SER A 248 4.36 -14.55 15.90
N ALA A 249 4.74 -13.56 16.72
CA ALA A 249 4.90 -13.75 18.16
C ALA A 249 3.58 -14.08 18.85
N ARG A 250 2.48 -13.45 18.44
CA ARG A 250 1.12 -13.75 18.94
C ARG A 250 0.72 -15.19 18.64
N GLN A 251 0.95 -15.67 17.41
CA GLN A 251 0.68 -17.06 17.01
C GLN A 251 1.48 -18.06 17.86
N ALA A 252 2.76 -17.79 18.09
CA ALA A 252 3.61 -18.61 18.95
C ALA A 252 3.08 -18.62 20.41
N ALA A 253 2.78 -17.45 20.98
CA ALA A 253 2.29 -17.33 22.34
C ALA A 253 0.94 -18.03 22.57
N ILE A 254 0.04 -18.05 21.57
CA ILE A 254 -1.21 -18.82 21.63
C ILE A 254 -0.92 -20.32 21.59
N GLY A 255 0.00 -20.78 20.74
CA GLY A 255 0.40 -22.18 20.66
C GLY A 255 1.05 -22.70 21.95
N ASP A 256 1.95 -21.90 22.55
CA ASP A 256 2.60 -22.24 23.82
C ASP A 256 1.57 -22.35 24.95
N ARG A 257 0.65 -21.38 25.04
CA ARG A 257 -0.44 -21.41 26.02
C ARG A 257 -1.40 -22.59 25.83
N ALA A 258 -1.70 -22.96 24.58
CA ALA A 258 -2.52 -24.15 24.31
C ALA A 258 -1.85 -25.44 24.80
N SER A 259 -0.50 -25.46 24.86
CA SER A 259 0.28 -26.64 25.24
C SER A 259 0.63 -26.66 26.75
N ARG A 260 0.83 -25.50 27.37
CA ARG A 260 1.39 -25.37 28.74
C ARG A 260 0.49 -24.63 29.72
N GLY A 261 -0.60 -24.03 29.25
CA GLY A 261 -1.48 -23.18 30.05
C GLY A 261 -0.94 -21.75 30.23
N PRO A 262 -1.80 -20.79 30.61
CA PRO A 262 -3.26 -20.92 30.71
C PRO A 262 -3.91 -21.11 29.33
N ASN A 263 -5.03 -21.84 29.27
CA ASN A 263 -5.71 -22.14 28.01
C ASN A 263 -6.09 -20.84 27.26
N PRO A 264 -5.76 -20.71 25.97
CA PRO A 264 -6.23 -19.60 25.16
C PRO A 264 -7.75 -19.60 25.03
N THR A 265 -8.31 -18.43 24.75
CA THR A 265 -9.73 -18.30 24.43
C THR A 265 -10.06 -18.99 23.10
N LEU A 266 -11.34 -19.33 22.88
CA LEU A 266 -11.79 -19.91 21.61
C LEU A 266 -11.50 -19.00 20.40
N VAL A 267 -11.61 -17.68 20.59
CA VAL A 267 -11.31 -16.69 19.55
C VAL A 267 -9.82 -16.72 19.17
N GLU A 268 -8.94 -16.84 20.15
CA GLU A 268 -7.49 -16.95 19.91
C GLU A 268 -7.13 -18.26 19.22
N MET A 269 -7.76 -19.38 19.62
CA MET A 269 -7.58 -20.68 18.98
C MET A 269 -8.03 -20.64 17.51
N LEU A 270 -9.23 -20.11 17.24
CA LEU A 270 -9.76 -19.96 15.89
C LEU A 270 -8.88 -19.04 15.02
N TRP A 271 -8.39 -17.94 15.57
CA TRP A 271 -7.48 -17.05 14.85
C TRP A 271 -6.17 -17.76 14.50
N ARG A 272 -5.59 -18.53 15.44
CA ARG A 272 -4.37 -19.31 15.20
C ARG A 272 -4.59 -20.40 14.15
N GLU A 273 -5.73 -21.10 14.20
CA GLU A 273 -6.11 -22.13 13.22
C GLU A 273 -6.17 -21.55 11.80
N ARG A 274 -6.91 -20.45 11.62
CA ARG A 274 -7.00 -19.74 10.32
C ARG A 274 -5.64 -19.28 9.80
N ARG A 275 -4.73 -18.90 10.70
CA ARG A 275 -3.37 -18.50 10.34
C ARG A 275 -2.53 -19.69 9.85
N LEU A 276 -2.64 -20.84 10.50
CA LEU A 276 -2.01 -22.08 10.05
C LEU A 276 -2.57 -22.53 8.69
N GLU A 277 -3.88 -22.44 8.48
CA GLU A 277 -4.52 -22.72 7.19
C GLU A 277 -3.99 -21.80 6.08
N ALA A 278 -3.84 -20.51 6.38
CA ALA A 278 -3.26 -19.53 5.46
C ALA A 278 -1.81 -19.88 5.10
N GLU A 279 -0.97 -20.21 6.08
CA GLU A 279 0.44 -20.59 5.86
C GLU A 279 0.55 -21.85 4.99
N ILE A 280 -0.24 -22.88 5.27
CA ILE A 280 -0.31 -24.10 4.46
C ILE A 280 -0.74 -23.80 3.03
N ALA A 281 -1.73 -22.91 2.84
CA ALA A 281 -2.21 -22.54 1.51
C ALA A 281 -1.14 -21.78 0.70
N LEU A 282 -0.42 -20.85 1.34
CA LEU A 282 0.69 -20.11 0.73
C LEU A 282 1.86 -21.03 0.36
N GLU A 283 2.21 -21.96 1.24
CA GLU A 283 3.26 -22.96 1.00
C GLU A 283 2.93 -23.85 -0.21
N LYS A 284 1.68 -24.31 -0.32
CA LYS A 284 1.21 -25.09 -1.48
C LYS A 284 1.30 -24.34 -2.81
N MET A 285 1.21 -23.01 -2.78
CA MET A 285 1.38 -22.14 -3.94
C MET A 285 2.84 -21.72 -4.16
N ASN A 286 3.78 -22.26 -3.38
CA ASN A 286 5.20 -21.91 -3.40
C ASN A 286 5.45 -20.41 -3.18
N LEU A 287 4.64 -19.77 -2.33
CA LEU A 287 4.79 -18.37 -1.95
C LEU A 287 5.63 -18.24 -0.68
N ASN A 288 6.71 -17.47 -0.77
CA ASN A 288 7.59 -17.21 0.37
C ASN A 288 6.91 -16.28 1.38
N VAL A 289 6.81 -16.72 2.65
CA VAL A 289 6.31 -15.90 3.76
C VAL A 289 7.47 -15.37 4.59
N ARG A 290 7.66 -14.05 4.57
CA ARG A 290 8.71 -13.36 5.33
C ARG A 290 8.15 -12.65 6.55
N VAL A 291 8.78 -12.87 7.71
CA VAL A 291 8.49 -12.10 8.93
C VAL A 291 9.27 -10.79 8.91
N VAL A 292 8.56 -9.66 8.98
CA VAL A 292 9.14 -8.32 9.03
C VAL A 292 9.25 -7.86 10.47
N THR A 293 10.48 -7.55 10.92
CA THR A 293 10.78 -7.14 12.29
C THR A 293 10.89 -5.63 12.48
N ALA A 294 11.27 -4.86 11.44
CA ALA A 294 11.35 -3.40 11.51
C ALA A 294 11.26 -2.75 10.11
N PRO A 295 10.74 -1.51 10.02
CA PRO A 295 10.79 -0.74 8.77
C PRO A 295 12.23 -0.32 8.42
N GLY A 296 12.65 -0.53 7.17
CA GLY A 296 13.82 0.13 6.58
C GLY A 296 15.21 -0.32 7.04
N ARG A 297 15.35 -1.39 7.84
CA ARG A 297 16.64 -2.06 8.07
C ARG A 297 16.58 -3.48 7.53
N ILE A 298 16.94 -3.61 6.25
CA ILE A 298 17.28 -4.90 5.65
C ILE A 298 18.80 -5.01 5.78
N ARG A 299 19.27 -5.89 6.68
CA ARG A 299 20.66 -6.34 6.68
C ARG A 299 20.76 -7.54 5.75
#